data_AF-A0A1F6HRC7-F1
#
_entry.id   AF-A0A1F6HRC7-F1
#
_cell.length_a   1.000
_cell.length_b   1.000
_cell.length_c   1.000
_cell.angle_alpha   90.00
_cell.angle_beta   90.00
_cell.angle_gamma   90.00
#
_symmetry.space_group_name_H-M   'P 1'
#
loop_
_entity.id
_entity.type
_entity.pdbx_description
1 polymer ?
#
loop_
_entity_poly.entity_id
_entity_poly.type
_entity_poly.pdbx_seq_one_letter_code
_entity_poly.pdbx_strand_id
1 'polypeptide(L)'
;MSTTISSNPCTRCGKERIEVKTWVEKVQTYFGKSEITHTETACPDADCQKIVQEKNDESREKKELMEHNRSERMKNAQKARTKKKAN
;
A
#
# COMPACT_ATOMS: atom_id res chain seq x y z
N MET A 1 -21.73 20.41 4.28
CA MET A 1 -20.66 19.41 4.14
C MET A 1 -20.15 19.11 5.54
N SER A 2 -20.59 18.00 6.14
CA SER A 2 -20.18 17.63 7.50
C SER A 2 -18.78 17.06 7.47
N THR A 3 -17.78 17.89 7.71
CA THR A 3 -16.41 17.45 7.98
C THR A 3 -16.41 16.82 9.37
N THR A 4 -16.51 15.49 9.44
CA THR A 4 -16.26 14.77 10.69
C THR A 4 -14.78 14.90 11.00
N ILE A 5 -14.40 15.93 11.75
CA ILE A 5 -13.06 16.06 12.34
C ILE A 5 -12.97 14.99 13.44
N SER A 6 -12.73 13.76 13.02
CA SER A 6 -12.23 12.71 13.88
C SER A 6 -10.76 13.05 14.09
N SER A 7 -10.40 13.48 15.30
CA SER A 7 -9.03 13.84 15.64
C SER A 7 -8.09 12.70 15.24
N ASN A 8 -7.20 12.97 14.28
CA ASN A 8 -6.21 12.01 13.78
C ASN A 8 -4.81 12.59 13.98
N PRO A 9 -4.31 12.62 15.22
CA PRO A 9 -2.98 13.11 15.52
C PRO A 9 -1.91 12.16 14.96
N CYS A 10 -0.83 12.73 14.47
CA CYS A 10 0.35 11.98 14.08
C CYS A 10 0.99 11.34 15.32
N THR A 11 1.16 10.03 15.33
CA THR A 11 1.79 9.30 16.45
C THR A 11 3.25 9.64 16.67
N ARG A 12 3.90 10.34 15.73
CA ARG A 12 5.32 10.71 15.80
C ARG A 12 5.54 12.12 16.33
N CYS A 13 4.83 13.11 15.77
CA CYS A 13 5.02 14.52 16.12
C CYS A 13 3.84 15.13 16.89
N GLY A 14 2.74 14.38 17.09
CA GLY A 14 1.56 14.84 17.82
C GLY A 14 0.65 15.82 17.07
N LYS A 15 1.10 16.37 15.93
CA LYS A 15 0.31 17.32 15.11
C LYS A 15 -0.84 16.63 14.41
N GLU A 16 -1.95 17.32 14.23
CA GLU A 16 -3.11 16.81 13.48
C GLU A 16 -2.74 16.57 12.01
N ARG A 17 -3.09 15.40 11.48
CA ARG A 17 -2.92 15.09 10.06
C ARG A 17 -3.90 15.92 9.22
N ILE A 18 -3.43 16.37 8.06
CA ILE A 18 -4.23 17.11 7.09
C ILE A 18 -4.72 16.18 5.98
N GLU A 19 -5.94 16.40 5.48
CA GLU A 19 -6.47 15.68 4.32
C GLU A 19 -5.78 16.19 3.05
N VAL A 20 -5.18 15.27 2.29
CA VAL A 20 -4.48 15.59 1.03
C VAL A 20 -5.41 15.37 -0.14
N LYS A 21 -6.12 14.24 -0.14
CA LYS A 21 -6.93 13.82 -1.27
C LYS A 21 -8.04 12.88 -0.83
N THR A 22 -9.21 13.06 -1.40
CA THR A 22 -10.35 12.14 -1.28
C THR A 22 -10.73 11.65 -2.66
N TRP A 23 -10.92 10.35 -2.83
CA TRP A 23 -11.44 9.79 -4.08
C TRP A 23 -12.39 8.63 -3.79
N VAL A 24 -13.32 8.42 -4.73
CA VAL A 24 -14.28 7.32 -4.66
C VAL A 24 -13.85 6.27 -5.68
N GLU A 25 -13.61 5.05 -5.20
CA GLU A 25 -13.31 3.88 -6.01
C GLU A 25 -14.55 2.99 -6.08
N LYS A 26 -15.02 2.67 -7.29
CA LYS A 26 -16.12 1.73 -7.49
C LYS A 26 -15.54 0.34 -7.69
N VAL A 27 -15.66 -0.52 -6.68
CA VAL A 27 -15.16 -1.89 -6.70
C VAL A 27 -16.30 -2.84 -7.03
N GLN A 28 -16.11 -3.64 -8.07
CA GLN A 28 -17.03 -4.74 -8.38
C GLN A 28 -16.76 -5.88 -7.40
N THR A 29 -17.74 -6.16 -6.55
CA THR A 29 -17.73 -7.29 -5.61
C THR A 29 -18.63 -8.41 -6.14
N TYR A 30 -18.54 -9.59 -5.52
CA TYR A 30 -19.37 -10.75 -5.87
C TYR A 30 -20.88 -10.47 -5.81
N PHE A 31 -21.30 -9.55 -4.94
CA PHE A 31 -22.71 -9.20 -4.73
C PHE A 31 -23.16 -7.90 -5.43
N GLY A 32 -22.28 -7.24 -6.19
CA GLY A 32 -22.61 -5.99 -6.89
C GLY A 32 -21.51 -4.94 -6.87
N LYS A 33 -21.85 -3.71 -7.27
CA LYS A 33 -20.93 -2.56 -7.27
C LYS A 33 -20.94 -1.89 -5.90
N SER A 34 -19.80 -1.88 -5.22
CA SER A 34 -19.59 -1.16 -3.96
C SER A 34 -18.77 0.10 -4.23
N GLU A 35 -19.13 1.21 -3.59
CA GLU A 35 -18.37 2.45 -3.65
C GLU A 35 -17.54 2.60 -2.38
N ILE A 36 -16.23 2.75 -2.52
CA ILE A 36 -15.28 2.93 -1.42
C ILE A 36 -14.78 4.37 -1.47
N THR A 37 -15.03 5.14 -0.41
CA THR A 37 -14.47 6.48 -0.27
C THR A 37 -13.12 6.39 0.44
N HIS A 38 -12.06 6.69 -0.28
CA HIS A 38 -10.71 6.77 0.24
C HIS A 38 -10.39 8.20 0.63
N THR A 39 -9.82 8.37 1.83
CA THR A 39 -9.32 9.65 2.33
C THR A 39 -7.84 9.48 2.65
N GLU A 40 -6.98 10.16 1.91
CA GLU A 40 -5.55 10.21 2.14
C GLU A 40 -5.21 11.40 3.02
N THR A 41 -4.39 11.13 4.05
CA THR A 41 -3.97 12.13 5.04
C THR A 41 -2.46 12.17 5.14
N ALA A 42 -1.89 13.35 5.38
CA ALA A 42 -0.45 13.56 5.55
C ALA A 42 -0.15 14.34 6.83
N CYS A 43 1.07 14.16 7.34
CA CYS A 43 1.57 14.98 8.43
C CYS A 43 1.90 16.39 7.90
N PRO A 44 1.45 17.47 8.56
CA PRO A 44 1.78 18.84 8.13
C PRO A 44 3.26 19.21 8.36
N ASP A 45 3.97 18.41 9.14
CA ASP A 45 5.40 18.57 9.40
C ASP A 45 6.23 17.83 8.36
N ALA A 46 6.96 18.58 7.53
CA ALA A 46 7.74 18.05 6.41
C ALA A 46 8.85 17.09 6.87
N ASP A 47 9.51 17.37 7.98
CA ASP A 47 10.58 16.51 8.52
C ASP A 47 9.99 15.19 9.02
N CYS A 48 8.86 15.28 9.74
CA CYS A 48 8.16 14.08 10.20
C CYS A 48 7.61 13.25 9.02
N GLN A 49 7.08 13.91 7.99
CA GLN A 49 6.53 13.24 6.81
C GLN A 49 7.62 12.55 6.00
N LYS A 50 8.80 13.17 5.86
CA LYS A 50 9.94 12.61 5.14
C LYS A 50 10.41 11.29 5.76
N ILE A 51 10.50 11.22 7.08
CA ILE A 51 10.90 9.98 7.79
C ILE A 51 9.86 8.86 7.58
N VAL A 52 8.57 9.21 7.50
CA VAL A 52 7.51 8.24 7.23
C VAL A 52 7.60 7.72 5.80
N GLN A 53 7.83 8.62 4.83
CA GLN A 53 8.02 8.26 3.43
C GLN A 53 9.22 7.34 3.24
N GLU A 54 10.37 7.68 3.82
CA GLU A 54 11.59 6.86 3.75
C GLU A 54 11.35 5.44 4.27
N LYS A 55 10.71 5.28 5.43
CA LYS A 55 10.37 3.96 5.97
C LYS A 55 9.36 3.18 5.12
N ASN A 56 8.40 3.89 4.54
CA ASN A 56 7.41 3.28 3.66
C ASN A 56 8.05 2.81 2.35
N ASP A 57 9.01 3.58 1.83
CA ASP A 57 9.76 3.28 0.62
C ASP A 57 10.68 2.07 0.85
N GLU A 58 11.46 2.06 1.94
CA GLU A 58 12.26 0.90 2.34
C GLU A 58 11.41 -0.38 2.47
N SER A 59 10.24 -0.26 3.11
CA SER A 59 9.32 -1.37 3.29
C SER A 59 8.71 -1.86 1.96
N ARG A 60 8.46 -0.94 1.02
CA ARG A 60 7.95 -1.25 -0.31
C ARG A 60 9.02 -1.97 -1.13
N GLU A 61 10.23 -1.44 -1.20
CA GLU A 61 11.36 -2.07 -1.91
C GLU A 61 11.65 -3.47 -1.38
N LYS A 62 11.66 -3.65 -0.05
CA LYS A 62 11.84 -4.97 0.56
C LYS A 62 10.74 -5.95 0.13
N LYS A 63 9.48 -5.50 0.09
CA LYS A 63 8.35 -6.34 -0.36
C LYS A 63 8.48 -6.71 -1.84
N GLU A 64 8.82 -5.74 -2.69
CA GLU A 64 9.02 -5.96 -4.13
C GLU A 64 10.16 -6.95 -4.39
N LEU A 65 11.29 -6.83 -3.69
CA LEU A 65 12.40 -7.76 -3.79
C LEU A 65 12.01 -9.17 -3.34
N MET A 66 11.27 -9.30 -2.23
CA MET A 66 10.78 -10.60 -1.76
C MET A 66 9.84 -11.25 -2.76
N GLU A 67 8.91 -10.48 -3.34
CA GLU A 67 7.96 -10.98 -4.34
C GLU A 67 8.66 -11.38 -5.63
N HIS A 68 9.62 -10.57 -6.10
CA HIS A 68 10.46 -10.90 -7.25
C HIS A 68 11.20 -12.22 -7.02
N ASN A 69 11.90 -12.36 -5.89
CA ASN A 69 12.63 -13.58 -5.55
C ASN A 69 11.71 -14.79 -5.44
N ARG A 70 10.50 -14.62 -4.89
CA ARG A 70 9.49 -15.67 -4.83
C ARG A 70 9.03 -16.09 -6.23
N SER A 71 8.73 -15.12 -7.09
CA SER A 71 8.33 -15.35 -8.49
C SER A 71 9.40 -16.11 -9.27
N GLU A 72 10.66 -15.69 -9.16
CA GLU A 72 11.79 -16.36 -9.83
C GLU A 72 11.99 -17.80 -9.34
N ARG A 73 11.87 -18.04 -8.03
CA ARG A 73 11.90 -19.41 -7.47
C ARG A 73 10.77 -20.28 -8.04
N MET A 74 9.55 -19.75 -8.14
CA MET A 74 8.41 -20.48 -8.71
C MET A 74 8.62 -20.80 -10.19
N LYS A 75 9.08 -19.83 -10.99
CA LYS A 75 9.40 -20.04 -12.41
C LYS A 75 10.48 -21.10 -12.60
N ASN A 76 11.54 -21.06 -11.81
CA ASN A 76 12.63 -22.05 -11.89
C ASN A 76 12.14 -23.46 -11.50
N ALA A 77 11.32 -23.57 -10.45
CA ALA A 77 10.70 -24.85 -10.08
C ALA A 77 9.79 -25.39 -11.19
N GLN A 78 9.02 -24.53 -11.86
CA GLN A 78 8.17 -24.92 -12.99
C GLN A 78 9.01 -25.40 -14.18
N LYS A 79 10.08 -24.68 -14.55
CA LYS A 79 11.02 -25.10 -15.61
C LYS A 79 11.69 -26.44 -15.31
N ALA A 80 12.09 -26.67 -14.06
CA ALA A 80 12.66 -27.95 -13.65
C ALA A 80 11.64 -29.10 -13.76
N ARG A 81 10.37 -28.85 -13.41
CA ARG A 81 9.28 -29.84 -13.55
C ARG A 81 8.96 -30.15 -15.02
N THR A 82 8.94 -29.16 -15.91
CA THR A 82 8.69 -29.40 -17.34
C THR A 82 9.85 -30.16 -17.98
N LYS A 83 11.10 -29.83 -17.65
CA LYS A 83 12.29 -30.57 -18.14
C LYS A 83 12.28 -32.04 -17.72
N LYS A 84 11.86 -32.35 -16.47
CA LYS A 84 11.68 -33.73 -15.99
C LYS A 84 10.55 -34.50 -16.66
N LYS A 85 9.55 -33.83 -17.23
CA LYS A 85 8.44 -34.48 -17.96
C LYS A 85 8.78 -34.74 -19.43
N ALA A 86 9.76 -34.03 -19.98
CA ALA A 86 10.18 -34.14 -21.36
C ALA A 86 11.32 -35.16 -21.60
N ASN A 87 11.85 -35.74 -20.52
CA ASN A 87 12.91 -36.76 -20.52
C ASN A 87 12.39 -37.99 -19.79
#